data_AF-B8LVB4-F1
#
_entry.id   AF-B8LVB4-F1
#
_cell.length_a   1.000
_cell.length_b   1.000
_cell.length_c   1.000
_cell.angle_alpha   90.00
_cell.angle_beta   90.00
_cell.angle_gamma   90.00
#
_symmetry.space_group_name_H-M   'P 1'
#
loop_
_entity.id
_entity.type
_entity.pdbx_description
1 polymer ?
#
loop_
_entity_poly.entity_id
_entity_poly.type
_entity_poly.pdbx_seq_one_letter_code
_entity_poly.pdbx_strand_id
1 'polypeptide(L)'
;MMSEDKVKCAACTRRGRPCERRFHSEKEWNDLKNAEDKVKSELEEAKIKLEKAFMAQQELFIKVRRLRKQKDFLKERGMSMQSHNQKMLEILDSKNPPSEAEVAAADAEIMREQLESRALAATVEEFDAWLASSEQFPSGSLDAVGNTSLELPQLQQGSQ
;
A
#
# COMPACT_ATOMS: atom_id res chain seq x y z
N MET A 1 -50.66 -48.42 -12.60
CA MET A 1 -49.19 -48.32 -12.53
C MET A 1 -48.64 -48.90 -13.82
N MET A 2 -48.33 -48.07 -14.82
CA MET A 2 -47.69 -48.53 -16.05
C MET A 2 -46.22 -48.77 -15.71
N SER A 3 -45.83 -50.05 -15.69
CA SER A 3 -44.45 -50.48 -15.55
C SER A 3 -43.61 -49.81 -16.62
N GLU A 4 -42.54 -49.14 -16.21
CA GLU A 4 -41.49 -48.64 -17.11
C GLU A 4 -41.14 -49.75 -18.10
N ASP A 5 -41.53 -49.57 -19.36
CA ASP A 5 -41.18 -50.48 -20.44
C ASP A 5 -39.66 -50.47 -20.52
N LYS A 6 -39.04 -51.51 -19.94
CA LYS A 6 -37.60 -51.69 -19.95
C LYS A 6 -37.14 -51.68 -21.40
N VAL A 7 -36.54 -50.57 -21.83
CA VAL A 7 -36.00 -50.40 -23.17
C VAL A 7 -35.14 -51.62 -23.48
N LYS A 8 -35.42 -52.31 -24.60
CA LYS A 8 -34.71 -53.51 -25.03
C LYS A 8 -33.83 -53.17 -26.21
N CYS A 9 -32.65 -53.79 -26.31
CA CYS A 9 -31.88 -53.70 -27.55
C CYS A 9 -32.65 -54.38 -28.69
N ALA A 10 -32.37 -53.98 -29.93
CA ALA A 10 -33.03 -54.54 -31.10
C ALA A 10 -32.97 -56.08 -31.17
N ALA A 11 -31.88 -56.70 -30.68
CA ALA A 11 -31.73 -58.14 -30.62
C ALA A 11 -32.65 -58.81 -29.57
N CYS A 12 -32.76 -58.25 -28.37
CA CYS A 12 -33.63 -58.77 -27.31
C CYS A 12 -35.11 -58.58 -27.66
N THR A 13 -35.46 -57.46 -28.31
CA THR A 13 -36.82 -57.21 -28.82
C THR A 13 -37.24 -58.28 -29.82
N ARG A 14 -36.38 -58.62 -30.81
CA ARG A 14 -36.67 -59.67 -31.80
C ARG A 14 -36.80 -61.08 -31.19
N ARG A 15 -36.07 -61.35 -30.10
CA ARG A 15 -36.04 -62.67 -29.44
C ARG A 15 -37.05 -62.83 -28.30
N GLY A 16 -37.82 -61.79 -27.96
CA GLY A 16 -38.79 -61.83 -26.87
C GLY A 16 -38.22 -62.00 -25.46
N ARG A 17 -36.90 -61.82 -25.27
CA ARG A 17 -36.23 -61.97 -23.97
C ARG A 17 -36.01 -60.62 -23.28
N PRO A 18 -35.96 -60.57 -21.93
CA PRO A 18 -35.53 -59.37 -21.23
C PRO A 18 -34.08 -59.03 -21.58
N CYS A 19 -33.76 -57.75 -21.67
CA CYS A 19 -32.40 -57.29 -21.87
C CYS A 19 -31.66 -57.27 -20.52
N GLU A 20 -30.47 -57.86 -20.45
CA GLU A 20 -29.64 -57.86 -19.24
C GLU A 20 -28.97 -56.51 -18.99
N ARG A 21 -28.71 -55.73 -20.06
CA ARG A 21 -28.18 -54.37 -19.94
C ARG A 21 -29.29 -53.40 -19.52
N ARG A 22 -28.99 -52.61 -18.48
CA ARG A 22 -29.78 -51.43 -18.11
C ARG A 22 -29.44 -50.30 -19.07
N PHE A 23 -30.45 -49.76 -19.74
CA PHE A 23 -30.32 -48.55 -20.54
C PHE A 23 -30.51 -47.34 -19.64
N HIS A 24 -29.79 -46.26 -19.94
CA HIS A 24 -30.07 -44.97 -19.31
C HIS A 24 -31.46 -44.48 -19.73
N SER A 25 -32.18 -43.98 -18.75
CA SER A 25 -33.48 -43.33 -18.89
C SER A 25 -33.36 -42.06 -19.72
N GLU A 26 -34.46 -41.66 -20.35
CA GLU A 26 -34.56 -40.37 -21.04
C GLU A 26 -34.28 -39.19 -20.08
N LYS A 27 -34.63 -39.35 -18.80
CA LYS A 27 -34.29 -38.40 -17.75
C LYS A 27 -32.78 -38.22 -17.60
N GLU A 28 -32.01 -39.31 -17.49
CA GLU A 28 -30.54 -39.23 -17.38
C GLU A 28 -29.91 -38.54 -18.60
N TRP A 29 -30.43 -38.80 -19.81
CA TRP A 29 -29.97 -38.11 -21.02
C TRP A 29 -30.30 -36.62 -21.01
N ASN A 30 -31.50 -36.24 -20.57
CA ASN A 30 -31.89 -34.84 -20.45
C ASN A 30 -31.09 -34.11 -19.36
N ASP A 31 -30.86 -34.76 -18.22
CA ASP A 31 -30.04 -34.22 -17.13
C ASP A 31 -28.60 -33.97 -17.60
N LEU A 32 -28.01 -34.92 -18.36
CA LEU A 32 -26.69 -34.76 -18.96
C LEU A 32 -26.64 -33.58 -19.92
N LYS A 33 -27.63 -33.47 -20.81
CA LYS A 33 -27.71 -32.37 -21.79
C LYS A 33 -27.84 -31.01 -21.11
N ASN A 34 -28.70 -30.91 -20.10
CA ASN A 34 -28.86 -29.68 -19.31
C ASN A 34 -27.56 -29.29 -18.59
N ALA A 35 -26.84 -30.26 -18.04
CA ALA A 35 -25.54 -30.03 -17.41
C ALA A 35 -24.51 -29.55 -18.45
N GLU A 36 -24.47 -30.16 -19.63
CA GLU A 36 -23.58 -29.75 -20.72
C GLU A 36 -23.87 -28.31 -21.17
N ASP A 37 -25.14 -27.97 -21.38
CA ASP A 37 -25.56 -26.64 -21.80
C ASP A 37 -25.25 -25.58 -20.73
N LYS A 38 -25.43 -25.92 -19.45
CA LYS A 38 -25.02 -25.05 -18.33
C LYS A 38 -23.52 -24.81 -18.31
N VAL A 39 -22.69 -25.86 -18.45
CA VAL A 39 -21.23 -25.70 -18.48
C VAL A 39 -20.80 -24.88 -19.69
N LYS A 40 -21.43 -25.08 -20.86
CA LYS A 40 -21.16 -24.26 -22.05
C LYS A 40 -21.47 -22.79 -21.81
N SER A 41 -22.61 -22.47 -21.20
CA SER A 41 -22.94 -21.07 -20.91
C SER A 41 -21.97 -20.43 -19.92
N GLU A 42 -21.63 -21.14 -18.84
CA GLU A 42 -20.67 -20.65 -17.83
C GLU A 42 -19.27 -20.45 -18.43
N LEU A 43 -18.83 -21.38 -19.29
CA LEU A 43 -17.55 -21.27 -20.00
C LEU A 43 -17.52 -20.02 -20.89
N GLU A 44 -18.59 -19.75 -21.63
CA GLU A 44 -18.63 -18.60 -22.53
C GLU A 44 -18.66 -17.27 -21.76
N GLU A 45 -19.41 -17.20 -20.66
CA GLU A 45 -19.36 -16.05 -19.76
C GLU A 45 -17.96 -15.84 -19.17
N ALA A 46 -17.28 -16.92 -18.77
CA ALA A 46 -15.93 -16.86 -18.24
C ALA A 46 -14.93 -16.35 -19.28
N LYS A 47 -15.03 -16.78 -20.55
CA LYS A 47 -14.20 -16.26 -21.64
C LYS A 47 -14.40 -14.76 -21.87
N ILE A 48 -15.65 -14.30 -21.90
CA ILE A 48 -15.96 -12.87 -22.06
C ILE A 48 -15.36 -12.05 -20.91
N LYS A 49 -15.46 -12.55 -19.67
CA LYS A 49 -14.85 -11.90 -18.49
C LYS A 49 -13.33 -11.86 -18.61
N LEU A 50 -12.71 -12.94 -19.08
CA LEU A 50 -11.26 -13.02 -19.30
C LEU A 50 -10.79 -12.02 -20.36
N GLU A 51 -11.48 -11.93 -21.49
CA GLU A 51 -11.16 -10.97 -22.56
C GLU A 51 -11.24 -9.52 -22.07
N LYS A 52 -12.30 -9.17 -21.33
CA LYS A 52 -12.45 -7.84 -20.72
C LYS A 52 -11.30 -7.52 -19.76
N ALA A 53 -10.95 -8.48 -18.89
CA ALA A 53 -9.85 -8.32 -17.95
C ALA A 53 -8.51 -8.11 -18.68
N PHE A 54 -8.28 -8.87 -19.76
CA PHE A 54 -7.08 -8.73 -20.58
C PHE A 54 -6.98 -7.36 -21.25
N MET A 55 -8.08 -6.85 -21.82
CA MET A 55 -8.12 -5.50 -22.40
C MET A 55 -7.83 -4.42 -21.34
N ALA A 56 -8.46 -4.51 -20.17
CA ALA A 56 -8.19 -3.58 -19.06
C ALA A 56 -6.72 -3.65 -18.60
N GLN A 57 -6.13 -4.84 -18.56
CA GLN A 57 -4.72 -5.03 -18.23
C GLN A 57 -3.80 -4.33 -19.24
N GLN A 58 -4.10 -4.42 -20.54
CA GLN A 58 -3.33 -3.75 -21.58
C GLN A 58 -3.37 -2.21 -21.44
N GLU A 59 -4.55 -1.66 -21.16
CA GLU A 59 -4.70 -0.22 -20.92
C GLU A 59 -3.87 0.26 -19.73
N LEU A 60 -3.89 -0.50 -18.63
CA LEU A 60 -3.06 -0.23 -17.46
C LEU A 60 -1.57 -0.30 -17.80
N PHE A 61 -1.14 -1.28 -18.60
CA PHE A 61 0.26 -1.40 -19.02
C PHE A 61 0.72 -0.18 -19.84
N ILE A 62 -0.11 0.30 -20.76
CA ILE A 62 0.15 1.53 -21.53
C ILE A 62 0.25 2.73 -20.60
N LYS A 63 -0.67 2.86 -19.64
CA LYS A 63 -0.67 3.94 -18.65
C LYS A 63 0.60 3.92 -17.79
N VAL A 64 1.01 2.75 -17.30
CA VAL A 64 2.26 2.57 -16.53
C VAL A 64 3.47 3.00 -17.36
N ARG A 65 3.56 2.55 -18.62
CA ARG A 65 4.65 2.94 -19.53
C ARG A 65 4.71 4.45 -19.74
N ARG A 66 3.57 5.11 -19.94
CA ARG A 66 3.49 6.57 -20.08
C ARG A 66 3.95 7.29 -18.82
N LEU A 67 3.45 6.87 -17.66
CA LEU A 67 3.80 7.47 -16.37
C LEU A 67 5.28 7.32 -16.04
N ARG A 68 5.89 6.16 -16.36
CA ARG A 68 7.34 5.97 -16.22
C ARG A 68 8.13 6.99 -17.02
N LYS A 69 7.81 7.15 -18.32
CA LYS A 69 8.45 8.17 -19.17
C LYS A 69 8.28 9.59 -18.63
N GLN A 70 7.08 9.95 -18.18
CA GLN A 70 6.83 11.27 -17.60
C GLN A 70 7.64 11.51 -16.33
N LYS A 71 7.71 10.52 -15.44
CA LYS A 71 8.52 10.58 -14.22
C LYS A 71 10.00 10.77 -14.55
N ASP A 72 10.53 10.01 -15.51
CA ASP A 72 11.95 10.10 -15.89
C ASP A 72 12.25 11.47 -16.53
N PHE A 73 11.38 11.95 -17.43
CA PHE A 73 11.49 13.30 -18.00
C PHE A 73 11.49 14.42 -16.94
N LEU A 74 10.60 14.31 -15.94
CA LEU A 74 10.54 15.31 -14.87
C LEU A 74 11.81 15.29 -14.01
N LYS A 75 12.39 14.12 -13.75
CA LYS A 75 13.69 14.01 -13.06
C LYS A 75 14.81 14.66 -13.86
N GLU A 76 14.92 14.35 -15.15
CA GLU A 76 15.90 14.96 -16.06
C GLU A 76 15.74 16.49 -16.10
N ARG A 77 14.50 16.97 -16.21
CA ARG A 77 14.20 18.40 -16.17
C ARG A 77 14.62 19.04 -14.85
N GLY A 78 14.34 18.39 -13.72
CA GLY A 78 14.75 18.86 -12.39
C GLY A 78 16.27 18.99 -12.27
N MET A 79 17.02 17.96 -12.71
CA MET A 79 18.48 18.01 -12.72
C MET A 79 19.03 19.12 -13.63
N SER A 80 18.42 19.31 -14.80
CA SER A 80 18.80 20.39 -15.73
C SER A 80 18.57 21.77 -15.11
N MET A 81 17.43 21.98 -14.45
CA MET A 81 17.13 23.23 -13.74
C MET A 81 18.09 23.48 -12.58
N GLN A 82 18.43 22.45 -11.80
CA GLN A 82 19.42 22.56 -10.73
C GLN A 82 20.80 22.93 -11.28
N SER A 83 21.25 22.27 -12.36
CA SER A 83 22.53 22.57 -13.00
C SER A 83 22.56 24.00 -13.56
N HIS A 84 21.46 24.47 -14.13
CA HIS A 84 21.34 25.85 -14.58
C HIS A 84 21.46 26.83 -13.41
N ASN A 85 20.72 26.61 -12.32
CA ASN A 85 20.77 27.49 -11.15
C ASN A 85 22.16 27.52 -10.52
N GLN A 86 22.83 26.37 -10.42
CA GLN A 86 24.21 26.28 -9.94
C GLN A 86 25.15 27.15 -10.77
N LYS A 87 25.08 27.06 -12.10
CA LYS A 87 25.87 27.92 -13.00
C LYS A 87 25.54 29.40 -12.83
N MET A 88 24.28 29.74 -12.59
CA MET A 88 23.88 31.13 -12.36
C MET A 88 24.46 31.67 -11.04
N LEU A 89 24.49 30.87 -9.98
CA LEU A 89 25.13 31.23 -8.72
C LEU A 89 26.63 31.46 -8.92
N GLU A 90 27.33 30.55 -9.59
CA GLU A 90 28.77 30.73 -9.92
C GLU A 90 29.03 32.02 -10.73
N ILE A 91 28.14 32.38 -11.66
CA ILE A 91 28.24 33.63 -12.41
C ILE A 91 27.98 34.86 -11.51
N LEU A 92 27.06 34.77 -10.55
CA LEU A 92 26.78 35.87 -9.63
C LEU A 92 27.95 36.06 -8.65
N ASP A 93 28.46 34.99 -8.08
CA ASP A 93 29.61 35.01 -7.17
C ASP A 93 30.86 35.54 -7.86
N SER A 94 31.10 35.17 -9.12
CA SER A 94 32.22 35.74 -9.88
C SER A 94 32.04 37.22 -10.23
N LYS A 95 30.81 37.70 -10.40
CA LYS A 95 30.52 39.13 -10.66
C LYS A 95 30.56 39.98 -9.40
N ASN A 96 30.21 39.40 -8.25
CA ASN A 96 30.22 40.05 -6.95
C ASN A 96 30.85 39.10 -5.93
N PRO A 97 32.18 38.99 -5.91
CA PRO A 97 32.85 38.08 -4.99
C PRO A 97 32.54 38.49 -3.55
N PRO A 98 32.17 37.55 -2.67
CA PRO A 98 31.91 37.86 -1.28
C PRO A 98 33.16 38.45 -0.64
N SER A 99 32.97 39.47 0.19
CA SER A 99 34.07 40.04 0.95
C SER A 99 34.55 39.08 2.04
N GLU A 100 35.81 39.18 2.44
CA GLU A 100 36.38 38.34 3.52
C GLU A 100 35.57 38.42 4.82
N ALA A 101 34.96 39.58 5.11
CA ALA A 101 34.11 39.77 6.28
C ALA A 101 32.78 39.01 6.17
N GLU A 102 32.17 38.97 4.98
CA GLU A 102 30.93 38.21 4.74
C GLU A 102 31.18 36.70 4.77
N VAL A 103 32.30 36.25 4.22
CA VAL A 103 32.71 34.83 4.30
C VAL A 103 32.95 34.43 5.76
N ALA A 104 33.70 35.23 6.52
CA ALA A 104 33.97 34.96 7.93
C ALA A 104 32.70 34.97 8.79
N ALA A 105 31.74 35.85 8.50
CA ALA A 105 30.45 35.89 9.18
C ALA A 105 29.62 34.63 8.89
N ALA A 106 29.56 34.20 7.62
CA ALA A 106 28.85 32.98 7.24
C ALA A 106 29.47 31.72 7.87
N ASP A 107 30.81 31.61 7.88
CA ASP A 107 31.51 30.48 8.52
C ASP A 107 31.26 30.42 10.04
N ALA A 108 31.23 31.58 10.71
CA ALA A 108 30.93 31.66 12.13
C ALA A 108 29.48 31.24 12.45
N GLU A 109 28.53 31.57 11.56
CA GLU A 109 27.13 31.17 11.69
C GLU A 109 26.96 29.65 11.50
N ILE A 110 27.59 29.07 10.47
CA ILE A 110 27.59 27.61 10.24
C ILE A 110 28.17 26.86 11.44
N MET A 111 29.29 27.34 12.00
CA MET A 111 29.89 26.75 13.19
C MET A 111 28.98 26.83 14.41
N ARG A 112 28.22 27.92 14.57
CA ARG A 112 27.23 28.07 15.63
C ARG A 112 26.09 27.07 15.46
N GLU A 113 25.50 26.97 14.27
CA GLU A 113 24.41 26.01 13.99
C GLU A 113 24.83 24.56 14.23
N GLN A 114 26.08 24.21 13.86
CA GLN A 114 26.62 22.88 14.13
C GLN A 114 26.81 22.59 15.61
N LEU A 115 27.25 23.59 16.39
CA LEU A 115 27.36 23.47 17.84
C LEU A 115 26.00 23.35 18.51
N GLU A 116 25.01 24.12 18.07
CA GLU A 116 23.63 24.03 18.55
C GLU A 116 23.02 22.66 18.24
N SER A 117 23.20 22.16 17.01
CA SER A 117 22.75 20.82 16.61
C SER A 117 23.39 19.71 17.47
N ARG A 118 24.69 19.83 17.77
CA ARG A 118 25.40 18.87 18.63
C ARG A 118 25.00 18.98 20.09
N ALA A 119 24.77 20.19 20.59
CA ALA A 119 24.28 20.40 21.95
C ALA A 119 22.89 19.78 22.13
N LEU A 120 21.99 19.98 21.15
CA LEU A 120 20.67 19.34 21.16
C LEU A 120 20.76 17.81 21.08
N ALA A 121 21.68 17.26 20.28
CA ALA A 121 21.89 15.81 20.25
C ALA A 121 22.42 15.29 21.60
N ALA A 122 23.37 16.00 22.22
CA ALA A 122 23.93 15.63 23.51
C ALA A 122 22.90 15.72 24.65
N THR A 123 22.01 16.72 24.66
CA THR A 123 20.96 16.82 25.68
C THR A 123 19.91 15.72 25.53
N VAL A 124 19.61 15.27 24.30
CA VAL A 124 18.76 14.10 24.06
C VAL A 124 19.43 12.83 24.58
N GLU A 125 20.72 12.63 24.31
CA GLU A 125 21.47 11.49 24.83
C GLU A 125 21.59 11.50 26.36
N GLU A 126 21.79 12.66 26.99
CA GLU A 126 21.82 12.81 28.45
C GLU A 126 20.44 12.55 29.08
N PHE A 127 19.35 12.99 28.43
CA PHE A 127 18.00 12.71 28.87
C PHE A 127 17.65 11.22 28.75
N ASP A 128 18.06 10.57 27.65
CA ASP A 128 17.89 9.13 27.44
C ASP A 128 18.72 8.31 28.45
N ALA A 129 19.94 8.74 28.76
CA ALA A 129 20.78 8.13 29.79
C ALA A 129 20.20 8.31 31.20
N TRP A 130 19.60 9.47 31.48
CA TRP A 130 18.89 9.72 32.74
C TRP A 130 17.63 8.86 32.86
N LEU A 131 16.82 8.75 31.81
CA LEU A 131 15.66 7.83 31.76
C LEU A 131 16.08 6.38 31.99
N ALA A 132 17.12 5.91 31.32
CA ALA A 132 17.65 4.56 31.49
C ALA A 132 18.21 4.30 32.91
N SER A 133 18.73 5.33 33.58
CA SER A 133 19.18 5.25 34.97
C SER A 133 18.02 5.33 35.98
N SER A 134 16.88 5.92 35.59
CA SER A 134 15.68 6.04 36.43
C SER A 134 14.88 4.73 36.49
N GLU A 135 15.05 3.82 35.53
CA GLU A 135 14.48 2.46 35.60
C GLU A 135 15.20 1.54 36.61
N GLN A 136 16.20 2.04 37.35
CA GLN A 136 16.91 1.33 38.43
C GLN A 136 16.44 1.68 39.86
N PHE A 137 15.30 2.35 40.03
CA PHE A 137 14.70 2.45 41.36
C PHE A 137 14.05 1.11 41.78
N PRO A 138 14.42 0.53 42.94
CA PRO A 138 13.82 -0.70 43.40
C PRO A 138 12.33 -0.49 43.67
N SER A 139 11.51 -1.41 43.17
CA SER A 139 10.08 -1.53 43.46
C SER A 139 9.84 -1.75 44.95
N GLY A 140 9.83 -0.65 45.72
CA GLY A 140 9.75 -0.73 47.17
C GLY A 140 9.69 0.61 47.89
N SER A 141 8.69 1.45 47.59
CA SER A 141 8.08 2.33 48.60
C SER A 141 6.72 2.83 48.12
N LEU A 142 5.72 1.95 48.17
CA LEU A 142 4.37 2.39 48.50
C LEU A 142 4.42 2.83 49.96
N ASP A 143 4.20 4.11 50.21
CA ASP A 143 3.39 4.67 51.30
C ASP A 143 3.94 6.01 51.81
N ALA A 144 2.99 6.91 52.05
CA ALA A 144 3.09 8.18 52.77
C ALA A 144 3.79 9.35 52.05
N VAL A 145 2.98 10.27 51.51
CA VAL A 145 2.70 11.64 52.03
C VAL A 145 1.58 12.17 51.12
N GLY A 146 0.35 12.37 51.59
CA GLY A 146 -0.01 13.35 52.60
C GLY A 146 -0.51 14.61 51.90
N ASN A 147 -1.84 14.78 51.87
CA ASN A 147 -2.60 15.89 51.32
C ASN A 147 -1.89 17.25 51.33
N THR A 148 -1.79 17.89 50.15
CA THR A 148 -1.82 19.35 50.05
C THR A 148 -2.71 19.76 48.89
N SER A 149 -3.76 20.48 49.24
CA SER A 149 -4.78 21.08 48.37
C SER A 149 -4.20 21.80 47.16
N LEU A 150 -4.75 21.49 45.99
CA LEU A 150 -4.66 22.28 44.78
C LEU A 150 -5.49 23.56 44.96
N GLU A 151 -4.87 24.68 45.33
CA GLU A 151 -5.40 26.00 45.01
C GLU A 151 -4.91 26.43 43.63
N LEU A 152 -5.86 26.57 42.71
CA LEU A 152 -5.66 27.16 41.38
C LEU A 152 -5.61 28.69 41.49
N PRO A 153 -4.63 29.39 40.88
CA PRO A 153 -4.66 30.84 40.77
C PRO A 153 -5.78 31.29 39.83
N GLN A 154 -6.65 32.20 40.31
CA GLN A 154 -7.66 32.89 39.51
C GLN A 154 -7.00 33.79 38.45
N LEU A 155 -7.40 33.61 37.19
CA LEU A 155 -7.12 34.55 36.11
C LEU A 155 -7.87 35.86 36.35
N GLN A 156 -7.14 36.97 36.52
CA GLN A 156 -7.72 38.31 36.48
C GLN A 156 -8.28 38.58 35.08
N GLN A 157 -9.59 38.82 35.01
CA GLN A 157 -10.23 39.44 33.85
C GLN A 157 -9.81 40.90 33.78
N GLY A 158 -9.07 41.26 32.73
CA GLY A 158 -8.82 42.65 32.38
C GLY A 158 -10.07 43.27 31.78
N SER A 159 -10.66 44.23 32.49
CA SER A 159 -11.60 45.20 31.96
C SER A 159 -10.94 46.58 31.97
N GLN A 160 -10.72 47.14 30.79
CA GLN A 160 -11.04 48.51 30.33
C GLN A 160 -10.22 48.87 29.09
#